data_AF-A0A100WQJ6-F1
#
_entry.id   AF-A0A100WQJ6-F1
#
_cell.length_a   1.000
_cell.length_b   1.000
_cell.length_c   1.000
_cell.angle_alpha   90.00
_cell.angle_beta   90.00
_cell.angle_gamma   90.00
#
_symmetry.space_group_name_H-M   'P 1'
#
loop_
_entity.id
_entity.type
_entity.pdbx_description
1 polymer ?
#
loop_
_entity_poly.entity_id
_entity_poly.type
_entity_poly.pdbx_seq_one_letter_code
_entity_poly.pdbx_strand_id
1 'polypeptide(L)'
;MTNDAYSQVAADQLDKLQISASDEFWDAIMDSLELILKYPGHAQKLSAAFTDDAGRIVFRLPIRGFAPHKIFWTRTDGGARVEAVFPHE
;
A
#
# COMPACT_ATOMS: atom_id res chain seq x y z
N MET A 1 -11.68 12.69 11.33
CA MET A 1 -11.47 11.24 11.15
C MET A 1 -9.98 11.05 10.97
N THR A 2 -9.26 10.73 12.05
CA THR A 2 -7.86 10.33 11.95
C THR A 2 -7.78 9.12 11.03
N ASN A 3 -7.06 9.26 9.93
CA ASN A 3 -7.06 8.31 8.83
C ASN A 3 -6.11 7.14 9.15
N ASP A 4 -6.50 6.29 10.11
CA ASP A 4 -5.72 5.13 10.57
C ASP A 4 -5.47 4.09 9.46
N ALA A 5 -6.10 4.27 8.29
CA ALA A 5 -5.88 3.49 7.08
C ALA A 5 -4.48 3.71 6.47
N TYR A 6 -3.76 4.77 6.84
CA TYR A 6 -2.42 5.06 6.34
C TYR A 6 -1.46 5.30 7.50
N SER A 7 -0.25 4.76 7.39
CA SER A 7 0.86 5.19 8.22
C SER A 7 1.31 6.60 7.83
N GLN A 8 2.02 7.29 8.73
CA GLN A 8 2.62 8.58 8.40
C GLN A 8 3.60 8.45 7.22
N VAL A 9 4.38 7.37 7.18
CA VAL A 9 5.31 7.07 6.08
C VAL A 9 4.57 6.92 4.76
N ALA A 10 3.46 6.17 4.74
CA ALA A 10 2.65 6.01 3.54
C ALA A 10 2.02 7.33 3.09
N ALA A 11 1.50 8.12 4.03
CA ALA A 11 0.92 9.43 3.73
C ALA A 11 1.96 10.36 3.08
N ASP A 12 3.14 10.50 3.68
CA ASP A 12 4.21 11.36 3.16
C ASP A 12 4.71 10.90 1.79
N GLN A 13 4.76 9.59 1.54
CA GLN A 13 5.14 9.03 0.25
C GLN A 13 4.06 9.28 -0.82
N LEU A 14 2.79 9.11 -0.47
CA LEU A 14 1.67 9.34 -1.39
C LEU A 14 1.54 10.82 -1.75
N ASP A 15 1.73 11.74 -0.80
CA ASP A 15 1.73 13.18 -1.07
C ASP A 15 2.82 13.57 -2.09
N LYS A 16 4.02 12.97 -1.99
CA LYS A 16 5.09 13.17 -2.97
C LYS A 16 4.76 12.58 -4.32
N LEU A 17 4.30 11.34 -4.35
CA LEU A 17 3.94 10.62 -5.57
C LEU A 17 2.80 11.31 -6.32
N GLN A 18 1.84 11.91 -5.61
CA GLN A 18 0.76 12.68 -6.23
C GLN A 18 1.28 13.85 -7.07
N ILE A 19 2.44 14.41 -6.71
CA ILE A 19 3.06 15.54 -7.40
C ILE A 19 4.02 15.06 -8.50
N SER A 20 4.76 13.99 -8.27
CA SER A 20 5.89 13.59 -9.12
C SER A 20 5.62 12.41 -10.06
N ALA A 21 4.62 11.57 -9.78
CA ALA A 21 4.31 10.41 -10.60
C ALA A 21 3.70 10.83 -11.95
N SER A 22 3.89 9.99 -12.98
CA SER A 22 3.06 10.08 -14.18
C SER A 22 1.62 9.71 -13.86
N ASP A 23 0.67 10.24 -14.62
CA ASP A 23 -0.76 9.93 -14.46
C ASP A 23 -1.02 8.41 -14.42
N GLU A 24 -0.41 7.66 -15.35
CA GLU A 24 -0.55 6.19 -15.41
C GLU A 24 -0.05 5.50 -14.13
N PHE A 25 1.04 6.00 -13.54
CA PHE A 25 1.58 5.40 -12.32
C PHE A 25 0.73 5.77 -11.10
N TRP A 26 0.27 7.02 -11.02
CA TRP A 26 -0.62 7.48 -9.96
C TRP A 26 -1.95 6.73 -9.97
N ASP A 27 -2.56 6.53 -11.15
CA ASP A 27 -3.79 5.75 -11.28
C ASP A 27 -3.59 4.30 -10.82
N ALA A 28 -2.47 3.65 -11.17
CA ALA A 28 -2.16 2.30 -10.71
C ALA A 28 -1.94 2.21 -9.19
N ILE A 29 -1.39 3.26 -8.57
CA ILE A 29 -1.30 3.37 -7.11
C ILE A 29 -2.71 3.45 -6.52
N MET A 30 -3.56 4.33 -7.06
CA MET A 30 -4.93 4.53 -6.57
C MET A 30 -5.77 3.26 -6.67
N ASP A 31 -5.69 2.53 -7.78
CA ASP A 31 -6.34 1.23 -7.96
C ASP A 31 -5.88 0.22 -6.90
N SER A 32 -4.58 0.20 -6.60
CA SER A 32 -3.99 -0.69 -5.61
C SER A 32 -4.44 -0.33 -4.18
N LEU A 33 -4.50 0.97 -3.85
CA LEU A 33 -5.01 1.46 -2.58
C LEU A 33 -6.50 1.14 -2.40
N GLU A 34 -7.30 1.35 -3.45
CA GLU A 34 -8.72 0.99 -3.43
C GLU A 34 -8.90 -0.51 -3.19
N LEU A 35 -8.13 -1.35 -3.88
CA LEU A 35 -8.16 -2.80 -3.69
C LEU A 35 -7.85 -3.19 -2.25
N ILE A 36 -6.79 -2.62 -1.66
CA ILE A 36 -6.37 -2.91 -0.27
C ILE A 36 -7.46 -2.50 0.72
N LEU A 37 -7.97 -1.27 0.60
CA LEU A 37 -8.85 -0.68 1.61
C LEU A 37 -10.29 -1.19 1.51
N LYS A 38 -10.82 -1.37 0.28
CA LYS A 38 -12.20 -1.84 0.09
C LYS A 38 -12.31 -3.35 0.06
N TYR A 39 -11.29 -4.05 -0.45
CA TYR A 39 -11.32 -5.50 -0.65
C TYR A 39 -10.08 -6.21 -0.09
N PRO A 40 -9.77 -6.06 1.21
CA PRO A 40 -8.54 -6.58 1.80
C PRO A 40 -8.36 -8.10 1.63
N GLY A 41 -9.46 -8.86 1.59
CA GLY A 41 -9.39 -10.30 1.31
C GLY A 41 -8.91 -10.64 -0.11
N HIS A 42 -9.22 -9.81 -1.10
CA HIS A 42 -8.70 -9.94 -2.46
C HIS A 42 -7.26 -9.46 -2.55
N ALA A 43 -6.95 -8.30 -1.96
CA ALA A 43 -5.59 -7.78 -1.88
C ALA A 43 -4.65 -8.81 -1.23
N GLN A 44 -5.10 -9.49 -0.17
CA GLN A 44 -4.32 -10.52 0.52
C GLN A 44 -3.98 -11.69 -0.40
N LYS A 45 -4.94 -12.18 -1.22
CA LYS A 45 -4.70 -13.27 -2.18
C LYS A 45 -3.68 -12.92 -3.26
N LEU A 46 -3.53 -11.63 -3.56
CA LEU A 46 -2.60 -11.10 -4.55
C LEU A 46 -1.28 -10.63 -3.94
N SER A 47 -1.16 -10.69 -2.61
CA SER A 47 0.02 -10.24 -1.88
C SER A 47 0.91 -11.42 -1.49
N ALA A 48 2.22 -11.17 -1.45
CA ALA A 48 3.12 -11.99 -0.65
C ALA A 48 3.03 -11.56 0.83
N ALA A 49 3.12 -12.50 1.77
CA ALA A 49 3.13 -12.20 3.19
C ALA A 49 4.49 -12.52 3.81
N PHE A 50 4.95 -11.68 4.73
CA PHE A 50 6.15 -11.91 5.53
C PHE A 50 5.94 -11.38 6.95
N THR A 51 6.76 -11.82 7.88
CA THR A 51 6.77 -11.31 9.26
C THR A 51 7.88 -10.28 9.37
N ASP A 52 7.57 -9.10 9.90
CA ASP A 52 8.60 -8.09 10.22
C ASP A 52 9.29 -8.39 11.56
N ASP A 53 10.33 -7.62 11.88
CA ASP A 53 11.11 -7.77 13.12
C ASP A 53 10.29 -7.53 14.40
N ALA A 54 9.13 -6.86 14.28
CA ALA A 54 8.18 -6.65 15.36
C ALA A 54 7.15 -7.79 15.49
N GLY A 55 7.27 -8.84 14.68
CA GLY A 55 6.37 -9.99 14.70
C GLY A 55 5.03 -9.75 13.97
N ARG A 56 4.87 -8.65 13.22
CA ARG A 56 3.65 -8.33 12.50
C ARG A 56 3.65 -9.00 11.13
N ILE A 57 2.47 -9.46 10.68
CA ILE A 57 2.30 -9.92 9.30
C ILE A 57 2.15 -8.70 8.39
N VAL A 58 3.10 -8.54 7.50
CA VAL A 58 3.09 -7.49 6.47
C VAL A 58 2.83 -8.13 5.12
N PHE A 59 1.87 -7.55 4.40
CA PHE A 59 1.52 -7.94 3.04
C PHE A 59 2.20 -7.01 2.05
N ARG A 60 2.72 -7.60 0.96
CA ARG A 60 3.36 -6.90 -0.15
C ARG A 60 2.54 -7.14 -1.41
N LEU A 61 1.81 -6.11 -1.83
CA LEU A 61 1.03 -6.11 -3.07
C LEU A 61 1.87 -5.47 -4.20
N PRO A 62 2.15 -6.17 -5.31
CA PRO A 62 2.79 -5.55 -6.47
C PRO A 62 1.84 -4.55 -7.16
N ILE A 63 2.38 -3.43 -7.65
CA ILE A 63 1.61 -2.48 -8.45
C ILE A 63 1.59 -2.97 -9.90
N ARG A 64 0.39 -3.24 -10.42
CA ARG A 64 0.22 -3.80 -11.77
C ARG A 64 0.78 -2.84 -12.83
N GLY A 65 1.56 -3.36 -13.78
CA GLY A 65 2.20 -2.54 -14.81
C GLY A 65 3.51 -1.86 -14.35
N PHE A 66 3.75 -1.79 -13.04
CA PHE A 66 4.90 -1.11 -12.44
C PHE A 66 5.72 -2.09 -11.59
N ALA A 67 6.34 -3.07 -12.24
CA ALA A 67 7.03 -4.20 -11.61
C ALA A 67 8.01 -3.86 -10.46
N PRO A 68 8.81 -2.77 -10.47
CA PRO A 68 9.64 -2.46 -9.31
C PRO A 68 8.80 -2.01 -8.09
N HIS A 69 7.59 -1.48 -8.30
CA HIS A 69 6.75 -0.86 -7.31
C HIS A 69 5.79 -1.83 -6.60
N LYS A 70 5.64 -1.66 -5.30
CA LYS A 70 4.76 -2.43 -4.41
C LYS A 70 4.21 -1.54 -3.30
N ILE A 71 3.04 -1.92 -2.79
CA ILE A 71 2.44 -1.35 -1.59
C ILE A 71 2.57 -2.36 -0.46
N PHE A 72 3.15 -1.93 0.65
CA PHE A 72 3.18 -2.68 1.89
C PHE A 72 1.99 -2.27 2.75
N TRP A 73 1.30 -3.25 3.31
CA TRP A 73 0.12 -3.02 4.12
C TRP A 73 -0.03 -4.11 5.20
N THR A 74 -0.70 -3.77 6.29
CA THR A 74 -1.01 -4.68 7.39
C THR A 74 -2.51 -4.81 7.58
N ARG A 75 -2.92 -5.83 8.32
CA ARG A 75 -4.30 -5.99 8.76
C ARG A 75 -4.38 -5.68 10.25
N THR A 76 -5.29 -4.79 10.61
CA THR A 76 -5.62 -4.42 11.99
C THR A 76 -7.08 -4.74 12.27
N ASP A 77 -7.50 -4.65 13.53
CA ASP A 77 -8.90 -4.83 13.91
C ASP A 77 -9.83 -3.80 13.24
N GLY A 78 -9.28 -2.63 12.86
CA GLY A 78 -9.98 -1.56 12.15
C GLY A 78 -10.01 -1.70 10.63
N GLY A 79 -9.35 -2.71 10.05
CA GLY A 79 -9.30 -2.93 8.60
C GLY A 79 -7.89 -3.06 8.05
N ALA A 80 -7.73 -2.79 6.75
CA ALA A 80 -6.40 -2.70 6.16
C ALA A 80 -5.74 -1.36 6.48
N ARG A 81 -4.43 -1.40 6.72
CA ARG A 81 -3.61 -0.21 6.92
C ARG A 81 -2.43 -0.22 5.97
N VAL A 82 -2.30 0.83 5.17
CA VAL A 82 -1.20 1.03 4.24
C VAL A 82 0.03 1.49 5.02
N GLU A 83 1.13 0.77 4.88
CA GLU A 83 2.37 1.04 5.61
C GLU A 83 3.35 1.85 4.79
N ALA A 84 3.49 1.57 3.48
CA ALA A 84 4.40 2.27 2.59
C ALA A 84 4.22 1.90 1.11
N VAL A 85 4.75 2.72 0.20
CA VAL A 85 4.92 2.46 -1.23
C VAL A 85 6.42 2.35 -1.55
N PHE A 86 6.82 1.36 -2.36
CA PHE A 86 8.24 1.03 -2.58
C PHE A 86 8.55 0.48 -3.99
N PRO A 87 9.65 0.88 -4.66
CA PRO A 87 10.55 1.94 -4.21
C PRO A 87 9.80 3.26 -4.12
N HIS A 88 10.22 4.07 -3.17
CA HIS A 88 9.91 5.48 -3.16
C HIS A 88 11.25 6.14 -3.53
N GLU A 89 11.25 6.93 -4.59
CA GLU A 89 12.39 7.81 -4.93
C GLU A 89 12.11 9.21 -4.42
#